data_AF-A0A0Q7YTM6-F1
#
_entry.id   AF-A0A0Q7YTM6-F1
#
_cell.length_a   1.000
_cell.length_b   1.000
_cell.length_c   1.000
_cell.angle_alpha   90.00
_cell.angle_beta   90.00
_cell.angle_gamma   90.00
#
_symmetry.space_group_name_H-M   'P 1'
#
loop_
_entity.id
_entity.type
_entity.pdbx_description
1 polymer ?
#
loop_
_entity_poly.entity_id
_entity_poly.type
_entity_poly.pdbx_seq_one_letter_code
_entity_poly.pdbx_strand_id
1 'polypeptide(L)'
;MRSGYLGGAPGVFVSGLAWLAADVAWYIWGGFYAYVAIFVGGMLIFPLALLIARAFRAPKVSKGNPLSLLGFEATFPLFAGLLIAFGLLPASETFAFAALAIVVGARYFVFATLYRDRLYWALGGAIFLIGTGFAIQAEALPVHITLAVGSAELLFGAWLFTRWNAATA
;
A
#
# COMPACT_ATOMS: atom_id res chain seq x y z
N MET A 1 -17.43 5.24 5.54
CA MET A 1 -16.11 4.83 4.99
C MET A 1 -15.03 5.82 5.39
N ARG A 2 -15.05 7.09 4.93
CA ARG A 2 -14.00 8.08 5.26
C ARG A 2 -13.78 8.32 6.75
N SER A 3 -14.80 8.67 7.52
CA SER A 3 -14.63 8.96 8.95
C SER A 3 -14.25 7.73 9.78
N GLY A 4 -14.86 6.57 9.51
CA GLY A 4 -14.60 5.35 10.28
C GLY A 4 -13.25 4.66 10.03
N TYR A 5 -12.50 5.11 9.02
CA TYR A 5 -11.14 4.64 8.74
C TYR A 5 -10.12 5.80 8.74
N LEU A 6 -10.46 6.97 9.31
CA LEU A 6 -9.59 8.16 9.31
C LEU A 6 -9.06 8.52 7.92
N GLY A 7 -9.95 8.49 6.93
CA GLY A 7 -9.61 8.72 5.53
C GLY A 7 -8.73 7.66 4.88
N GLY A 8 -8.49 6.52 5.53
CA GLY A 8 -7.60 5.45 5.09
C GLY A 8 -6.11 5.68 5.44
N ALA A 9 -5.78 6.79 6.12
CA ALA A 9 -4.42 7.13 6.53
C ALA A 9 -3.71 5.99 7.30
N PRO A 10 -4.38 5.29 8.26
CA PRO A 10 -3.75 4.18 8.97
C PRO A 10 -3.38 3.02 8.07
N GLY A 11 -4.18 2.73 7.05
CA GLY A 11 -3.90 1.66 6.09
C GLY A 11 -2.67 1.96 5.25
N VAL A 12 -2.59 3.19 4.71
CA VAL A 12 -1.43 3.65 3.94
C VAL A 12 -0.16 3.64 4.79
N PHE A 13 -0.25 4.11 6.04
CA PHE A 13 0.89 4.15 6.94
C PHE A 13 1.41 2.74 7.30
N VAL A 14 0.52 1.82 7.67
CA VAL A 14 0.92 0.43 7.95
C VAL A 14 1.46 -0.27 6.70
N SER A 15 0.89 0.00 5.53
CA SER A 15 1.41 -0.48 4.25
C SER A 15 2.86 -0.01 4.05
N GLY A 16 3.14 1.28 4.28
CA GLY A 16 4.49 1.82 4.14
C GLY A 16 5.48 1.15 5.08
N LEU A 17 5.08 0.86 6.33
CA LEU A 17 5.89 0.08 7.27
C LEU A 17 6.13 -1.36 6.78
N ALA A 18 5.14 -2.01 6.17
CA ALA A 18 5.29 -3.34 5.60
C ALA A 18 6.30 -3.35 4.43
N TRP A 19 6.27 -2.34 3.58
CA TRP A 19 7.26 -2.16 2.50
C TRP A 19 8.66 -1.90 3.02
N LEU A 20 8.83 -1.09 4.07
CA LEU A 20 10.14 -0.91 4.70
C LEU A 20 10.64 -2.19 5.41
N ALA A 21 9.74 -2.95 6.05
CA ALA A 21 10.10 -4.23 6.62
C ALA A 21 10.54 -5.23 5.54
N ALA A 22 9.87 -5.23 4.38
CA ALA A 22 10.27 -6.00 3.21
C ALA A 22 11.63 -5.55 2.66
N ASP A 23 11.91 -4.24 2.67
CA ASP A 23 13.21 -3.69 2.27
C ASP A 23 14.36 -4.18 3.15
N VAL A 24 14.17 -4.11 4.47
CA VAL A 24 15.13 -4.64 5.45
C VAL A 24 15.32 -6.14 5.25
N ALA A 25 14.24 -6.89 5.04
CA ALA A 25 14.31 -8.33 4.79
C ALA A 25 15.05 -8.64 3.48
N TRP A 26 14.86 -7.83 2.44
CA TRP A 26 15.60 -7.96 1.18
C TRP A 26 17.09 -7.77 1.41
N TYR A 27 17.46 -6.70 2.11
CA TYR A 27 18.85 -6.38 2.36
C TYR A 27 19.58 -7.45 3.19
N ILE A 28 18.91 -8.04 4.18
CA ILE A 28 19.54 -9.00 5.10
C ILE A 28 19.47 -10.45 4.56
N TRP A 29 18.36 -10.83 3.94
CA TRP A 29 18.06 -12.24 3.62
C TRP A 29 17.75 -12.50 2.14
N GLY A 30 17.56 -11.47 1.30
CA GLY A 30 17.27 -11.59 -0.13
C GLY A 30 15.78 -11.45 -0.49
N GLY A 31 15.48 -11.42 -1.79
CA GLY A 31 14.14 -11.03 -2.29
C GLY A 31 13.03 -12.01 -1.93
N PHE A 32 13.32 -13.31 -1.76
CA PHE A 32 12.32 -14.28 -1.29
C PHE A 32 11.79 -13.91 0.12
N TYR A 33 12.68 -13.56 1.05
CA TYR A 33 12.28 -13.18 2.40
C TYR A 33 11.60 -11.82 2.44
N ALA A 34 12.00 -10.90 1.54
CA ALA A 34 11.26 -9.66 1.32
C ALA A 34 9.83 -9.94 0.85
N TYR A 35 9.62 -10.95 0.00
CA TYR A 35 8.30 -11.31 -0.49
C TYR A 35 7.45 -11.89 0.64
N VAL A 36 8.04 -12.77 1.48
CA VAL A 36 7.37 -13.29 2.67
C VAL A 36 6.99 -12.15 3.62
N ALA A 37 7.91 -11.19 3.84
CA ALA A 37 7.67 -10.04 4.69
C ALA A 37 6.51 -9.16 4.18
N ILE A 38 6.46 -8.84 2.88
CA ILE A 38 5.36 -8.06 2.32
C ILE A 38 4.04 -8.85 2.27
N PHE A 39 4.10 -10.16 2.03
CA PHE A 39 2.91 -11.02 2.02
C PHE A 39 2.26 -11.07 3.41
N VAL A 40 3.04 -11.37 4.45
CA VAL A 40 2.57 -11.39 5.85
C VAL A 40 2.20 -9.98 6.30
N GLY A 41 3.03 -8.98 6.01
CA GLY A 41 2.76 -7.58 6.31
C GLY A 41 1.45 -7.10 5.70
N GLY A 42 1.18 -7.47 4.43
CA GLY A 42 -0.04 -7.18 3.70
C GLY A 42 -1.31 -7.69 4.38
N MET A 43 -1.25 -8.90 4.94
CA MET A 43 -2.36 -9.48 5.71
C MET A 43 -2.63 -8.70 7.01
N LEU A 44 -1.59 -8.10 7.60
CA LEU A 44 -1.69 -7.32 8.83
C LEU A 44 -2.12 -5.87 8.61
N ILE A 45 -2.11 -5.35 7.37
CA ILE A 45 -2.49 -3.95 7.08
C ILE A 45 -3.89 -3.64 7.60
N PHE A 46 -4.89 -4.45 7.25
CA PHE A 46 -6.28 -4.19 7.65
C PHE A 46 -6.50 -4.27 9.18
N PRO A 47 -6.09 -5.33 9.90
CA PRO A 47 -6.29 -5.38 11.35
C PRO A 47 -5.52 -4.29 12.09
N LEU A 48 -4.28 -3.98 11.72
CA LEU A 48 -3.50 -2.92 12.35
C LEU A 48 -4.10 -1.53 12.06
N ALA A 49 -4.56 -1.28 10.84
CA ALA A 49 -5.26 -0.04 10.50
C ALA A 49 -6.53 0.14 11.33
N LEU A 50 -7.26 -0.94 11.61
CA LEU A 50 -8.45 -0.90 12.48
C LEU A 50 -8.08 -0.63 13.95
N LEU A 51 -6.97 -1.20 14.44
CA LEU A 51 -6.47 -0.90 15.79
C LEU A 51 -6.09 0.57 15.93
N ILE A 52 -5.38 1.14 14.95
CA ILE A 52 -5.05 2.56 14.93
C ILE A 52 -6.34 3.40 14.88
N ALA A 53 -7.29 3.08 13.98
CA ALA A 53 -8.55 3.80 13.90
C ALA A 53 -9.33 3.79 15.24
N ARG A 54 -9.31 2.65 15.97
CA ARG A 54 -9.91 2.54 17.30
C ARG A 54 -9.17 3.36 18.35
N ALA A 55 -7.83 3.41 18.32
CA ALA A 55 -7.04 4.23 19.24
C ALA A 55 -7.40 5.73 19.11
N PHE A 56 -7.70 6.18 17.89
CA PHE A 56 -8.18 7.53 17.59
C PHE A 56 -9.71 7.69 17.70
N ARG A 57 -10.43 6.72 18.30
CA ARG A 57 -11.88 6.76 18.52
C ARG A 57 -12.71 7.00 17.25
N ALA A 58 -12.28 6.45 16.11
CA ALA A 58 -12.99 6.62 14.84
C ALA A 58 -14.44 6.07 14.91
N PRO A 59 -15.42 6.74 14.28
CA PRO A 59 -16.81 6.28 14.26
C PRO A 59 -16.98 4.91 13.60
N LYS A 60 -17.97 4.12 14.03
CA LYS A 60 -18.25 2.82 13.39
C LYS A 60 -18.71 3.02 11.94
N VAL A 61 -18.21 2.18 11.04
CA VAL A 61 -18.65 2.15 9.63
C VAL A 61 -20.04 1.53 9.55
N SER A 62 -20.98 2.14 8.82
CA SER A 62 -22.33 1.60 8.66
C SER A 62 -22.29 0.27 7.88
N LYS A 63 -22.99 -0.74 8.40
CA LYS A 63 -23.18 -2.02 7.71
C LYS A 63 -24.15 -1.79 6.54
N GLY A 64 -23.73 -2.05 5.30
CA GLY A 64 -24.57 -1.87 4.09
C GLY A 64 -24.15 -0.76 3.13
N ASN A 65 -22.96 -0.17 3.30
CA ASN A 65 -22.46 0.81 2.32
C ASN A 65 -22.00 0.11 1.03
N PRO A 66 -22.53 0.44 -0.17
CA PRO A 66 -22.12 -0.18 -1.43
C PRO A 66 -20.60 -0.09 -1.70
N LEU A 67 -19.92 0.92 -1.14
CA LEU A 67 -18.47 1.08 -1.26
C LEU A 67 -17.69 -0.02 -0.52
N SER A 68 -18.29 -0.76 0.42
CA SER A 68 -17.60 -1.90 1.03
C SER A 68 -17.40 -3.05 0.03
N LEU A 69 -18.32 -3.20 -0.94
CA LEU A 69 -18.18 -4.17 -2.02
C LEU A 69 -17.02 -3.78 -2.94
N LEU A 70 -16.91 -2.49 -3.30
CA LEU A 70 -15.80 -1.97 -4.10
C LEU A 70 -14.44 -2.21 -3.41
N GLY A 71 -14.38 -2.03 -2.10
CA GLY A 71 -13.17 -2.34 -1.32
C GLY A 71 -12.80 -3.82 -1.35
N PHE A 72 -13.79 -4.72 -1.39
CA PHE A 72 -13.60 -6.16 -1.53
C PHE A 72 -13.16 -6.54 -2.95
N GLU A 73 -13.81 -5.99 -3.98
CA GLU A 73 -13.42 -6.20 -5.39
C GLU A 73 -11.97 -5.80 -5.66
N ALA A 74 -11.53 -4.69 -5.06
CA ALA A 74 -10.15 -4.21 -5.15
C ALA A 74 -9.11 -5.13 -4.47
N THR A 75 -9.52 -6.21 -3.79
CA THR A 75 -8.59 -7.22 -3.25
C THR A 75 -8.22 -8.28 -4.28
N PHE A 76 -9.07 -8.58 -5.26
CA PHE A 76 -8.75 -9.58 -6.30
C PHE A 76 -7.52 -9.21 -7.13
N PRO A 77 -7.38 -7.96 -7.63
CA PRO A 77 -6.16 -7.54 -8.33
C PRO A 77 -4.92 -7.64 -7.44
N LEU A 78 -5.04 -7.34 -6.14
CA LEU A 78 -3.93 -7.45 -5.20
C LEU A 78 -3.44 -8.91 -5.06
N PHE A 79 -4.35 -9.87 -4.91
CA PHE A 79 -3.98 -11.28 -4.86
C PHE A 79 -3.38 -11.76 -6.18
N ALA A 80 -3.93 -11.32 -7.32
CA ALA A 80 -3.31 -11.60 -8.62
C ALA A 80 -1.90 -11.02 -8.70
N GLY A 81 -1.68 -9.77 -8.26
CA GLY A 81 -0.37 -9.14 -8.20
C GLY A 81 0.63 -9.87 -7.31
N LEU A 82 0.20 -10.36 -6.15
CA LEU A 82 1.03 -11.19 -5.27
C LEU A 82 1.44 -12.51 -5.94
N LEU A 83 0.50 -13.21 -6.60
CA LEU A 83 0.81 -14.44 -7.31
C LEU A 83 1.74 -14.21 -8.50
N ILE A 84 1.53 -13.12 -9.25
CA ILE A 84 2.42 -12.70 -10.35
C ILE A 84 3.82 -12.41 -9.81
N ALA A 85 3.93 -11.62 -8.74
CA ALA A 85 5.23 -11.35 -8.10
C ALA A 85 5.90 -12.64 -7.63
N PHE A 86 5.16 -13.56 -7.02
CA PHE A 86 5.69 -14.86 -6.61
C PHE A 86 6.24 -15.68 -7.79
N GLY A 87 5.52 -15.72 -8.91
CA GLY A 87 5.98 -16.40 -10.12
C GLY A 87 7.19 -15.75 -10.79
N LEU A 88 7.36 -14.44 -10.63
CA LEU A 88 8.47 -13.68 -11.21
C LEU A 88 9.73 -13.66 -10.34
N LEU A 89 9.62 -13.96 -9.04
CA LEU A 89 10.75 -13.96 -8.08
C LEU A 89 11.99 -14.70 -8.59
N PRO A 90 11.89 -15.93 -9.15
CA PRO A 90 13.07 -16.66 -9.63
C PRO A 90 13.74 -16.03 -10.85
N ALA A 91 13.00 -15.24 -11.63
CA ALA A 91 13.51 -14.60 -12.84
C ALA A 91 14.15 -13.24 -12.54
N SER A 92 13.48 -12.43 -11.72
CA SER A 92 14.01 -11.16 -11.25
C SER A 92 13.21 -10.69 -10.05
N GLU A 93 13.88 -10.57 -8.91
CA GLU A 93 13.31 -10.02 -7.70
C GLU A 93 12.80 -8.58 -7.94
N THR A 94 13.62 -7.73 -8.57
CA THR A 94 13.22 -6.35 -8.92
C THR A 94 11.96 -6.30 -9.77
N PHE A 95 11.87 -7.13 -10.80
CA PHE A 95 10.69 -7.17 -11.67
C PHE A 95 9.46 -7.68 -10.94
N ALA A 96 9.61 -8.68 -10.06
CA ALA A 96 8.53 -9.19 -9.22
C ALA A 96 7.93 -8.09 -8.32
N PHE A 97 8.77 -7.35 -7.61
CA PHE A 97 8.30 -6.26 -6.75
C PHE A 97 7.82 -5.05 -7.55
N ALA A 98 8.36 -4.80 -8.74
CA ALA A 98 7.87 -3.77 -9.66
C ALA A 98 6.44 -4.06 -10.13
N ALA A 99 6.16 -5.30 -10.54
CA ALA A 99 4.82 -5.73 -10.90
C ALA A 99 3.84 -5.57 -9.73
N LEU A 100 4.25 -5.98 -8.51
CA LEU A 100 3.45 -5.80 -7.30
C LEU A 100 3.18 -4.31 -7.01
N ALA A 101 4.20 -3.46 -7.12
CA ALA A 101 4.06 -2.02 -6.90
C ALA A 101 3.08 -1.38 -7.89
N ILE A 102 3.12 -1.75 -9.17
CA ILE A 102 2.16 -1.27 -10.18
C ILE A 102 0.73 -1.63 -9.80
N VAL A 103 0.49 -2.88 -9.40
CA VAL A 103 -0.84 -3.35 -8.97
C VAL A 103 -1.31 -2.60 -7.71
N VAL A 104 -0.44 -2.40 -6.73
CA VAL A 104 -0.75 -1.63 -5.51
C VAL A 104 -1.04 -0.17 -5.84
N GLY A 105 -0.23 0.46 -6.71
CA GLY A 105 -0.46 1.82 -7.21
C GLY A 105 -1.82 1.96 -7.89
N ALA A 106 -2.18 1.00 -8.76
CA ALA A 106 -3.49 0.97 -9.41
C ALA A 106 -4.64 0.84 -8.41
N ARG A 107 -4.46 0.02 -7.36
CA ARG A 107 -5.44 -0.16 -6.28
C ARG A 107 -5.72 1.14 -5.52
N TYR A 108 -4.73 2.01 -5.35
CA TYR A 108 -4.93 3.30 -4.71
C TYR A 108 -5.88 4.23 -5.48
N PHE A 109 -6.03 4.09 -6.80
CA PHE A 109 -7.06 4.83 -7.53
C PHE A 109 -8.48 4.44 -7.10
N VAL A 110 -8.71 3.18 -6.74
CA VAL A 110 -10.00 2.75 -6.17
C VAL A 110 -10.25 3.42 -4.81
N PHE A 111 -9.20 3.64 -4.03
CA PHE A 111 -9.29 4.32 -2.74
C PHE A 111 -9.63 5.81 -2.88
N ALA A 112 -9.28 6.44 -4.00
CA ALA A 112 -9.76 7.79 -4.30
C ALA A 112 -11.29 7.87 -4.36
N THR A 113 -11.94 6.84 -4.93
CA THR A 113 -13.40 6.71 -4.95
C THR A 113 -13.94 6.32 -3.57
N LEU A 114 -13.31 5.36 -2.89
CA LEU A 114 -13.73 4.84 -1.59
C LEU A 114 -13.75 5.90 -0.48
N TYR A 115 -12.71 6.74 -0.44
CA TYR A 115 -12.52 7.78 0.58
C TYR A 115 -12.91 9.18 0.09
N ARG A 116 -13.23 9.35 -1.20
CA ARG A 116 -13.53 10.64 -1.85
C ARG A 116 -12.43 11.68 -1.60
N ASP A 117 -11.17 11.26 -1.68
CA ASP A 117 -9.99 12.12 -1.51
C ASP A 117 -9.07 11.99 -2.73
N ARG A 118 -8.81 13.12 -3.41
CA ARG A 118 -7.95 13.16 -4.59
C ARG A 118 -6.48 12.89 -4.26
N LEU A 119 -6.10 12.94 -2.98
CA LEU A 119 -4.74 12.61 -2.59
C LEU A 119 -4.35 11.16 -2.95
N TYR A 120 -5.32 10.25 -3.00
CA TYR A 120 -5.12 8.89 -3.47
C TYR A 120 -4.78 8.77 -4.95
N TRP A 121 -5.14 9.76 -5.79
CA TRP A 121 -4.65 9.81 -7.17
C TRP A 121 -3.16 10.11 -7.23
N ALA A 122 -2.69 11.05 -6.40
CA ALA A 122 -1.27 11.37 -6.33
C ALA A 122 -0.46 10.20 -5.76
N LEU A 123 -0.94 9.56 -4.68
CA LEU A 123 -0.31 8.37 -4.10
C LEU A 123 -0.27 7.20 -5.10
N GLY A 124 -1.43 6.86 -5.68
CA GLY A 124 -1.52 5.77 -6.66
C GLY A 124 -0.66 6.02 -7.89
N GLY A 125 -0.68 7.25 -8.41
CA GLY A 125 0.19 7.66 -9.51
C GLY A 125 1.67 7.57 -9.18
N ALA A 126 2.09 8.05 -8.00
CA ALA A 126 3.48 7.98 -7.57
C ALA A 126 3.97 6.53 -7.49
N ILE A 127 3.23 5.64 -6.82
CA ILE A 127 3.60 4.22 -6.69
C ILE A 127 3.58 3.51 -8.03
N PHE A 128 2.58 3.78 -8.87
CA PHE A 128 2.48 3.20 -10.21
C PHE A 128 3.68 3.60 -11.09
N LEU A 129 4.08 4.87 -11.03
CA LEU A 129 5.25 5.38 -11.75
C LEU A 129 6.56 4.83 -11.20
N ILE A 130 6.71 4.70 -9.88
CA ILE A 130 7.86 4.02 -9.27
C ILE A 130 7.95 2.58 -9.79
N GLY A 131 6.86 1.81 -9.70
CA GLY A 131 6.81 0.43 -10.20
C GLY A 131 7.14 0.33 -11.68
N THR A 132 6.60 1.23 -12.50
CA THR A 132 6.87 1.26 -13.94
C THR A 132 8.32 1.64 -14.25
N GLY A 133 8.88 2.60 -13.52
CA GLY A 133 10.28 3.00 -13.66
C GLY A 133 11.24 1.84 -13.38
N PHE A 134 11.04 1.13 -12.28
CA PHE A 134 11.82 -0.07 -11.93
C PHE A 134 11.55 -1.25 -12.87
N ALA A 135 10.35 -1.38 -13.43
CA ALA A 135 10.06 -2.43 -14.42
C ALA A 135 10.81 -2.20 -15.75
N ILE A 136 10.97 -0.94 -16.18
CA ILE A 136 11.67 -0.59 -17.43
C ILE A 136 13.18 -0.53 -17.22
N GLN A 137 13.63 0.00 -16.09
CA GLN A 137 15.06 0.17 -15.75
C GLN A 137 15.34 -0.31 -14.31
N ALA A 138 15.35 -1.63 -14.14
CA ALA A 138 15.51 -2.29 -12.84
C ALA A 138 16.79 -1.89 -12.07
N GLU A 139 17.86 -1.50 -12.78
CA GLU A 139 19.18 -1.21 -12.20
C GLU A 139 19.58 0.28 -12.28
N ALA A 140 18.66 1.17 -12.66
CA ALA A 140 18.99 2.60 -12.79
C ALA A 140 19.35 3.27 -11.45
N LEU A 141 18.90 2.72 -10.33
CA LEU A 141 19.17 3.25 -8.99
C LEU A 141 19.72 2.15 -8.07
N PRO A 142 20.73 2.45 -7.24
CA PRO A 142 21.29 1.50 -6.28
C PRO A 142 20.40 1.36 -5.02
N VAL A 143 19.08 1.29 -5.20
CA VAL A 143 18.10 1.18 -4.12
C VAL A 143 17.03 0.18 -4.52
N HIS A 144 16.53 -0.60 -3.57
CA HIS A 144 15.42 -1.50 -3.85
C HIS A 144 14.12 -0.71 -4.01
N ILE A 145 13.24 -1.21 -4.87
CA ILE A 145 11.90 -0.63 -5.07
C ILE A 145 11.08 -0.61 -3.77
N THR A 146 11.31 -1.57 -2.87
CA THR A 146 10.64 -1.67 -1.57
C THR A 146 10.85 -0.42 -0.71
N LEU A 147 12.07 0.13 -0.70
CA LEU A 147 12.40 1.37 -0.01
C LEU A 147 11.64 2.56 -0.62
N ALA A 148 11.63 2.66 -1.95
CA ALA A 148 10.98 3.77 -2.66
C ALA A 148 9.46 3.79 -2.43
N VAL A 149 8.81 2.62 -2.56
CA VAL A 149 7.37 2.49 -2.32
C VAL A 149 7.03 2.72 -0.85
N GLY A 150 7.78 2.10 0.08
CA GLY A 150 7.55 2.28 1.51
C GLY A 150 7.70 3.73 1.96
N SER A 151 8.74 4.42 1.47
CA SER A 151 8.95 5.84 1.76
C SER A 151 7.82 6.72 1.22
N ALA A 152 7.38 6.46 -0.02
CA ALA A 152 6.25 7.19 -0.60
C ALA A 152 4.98 6.98 0.23
N GLU A 153 4.63 5.74 0.57
CA GLU A 153 3.45 5.44 1.39
C GLU A 153 3.51 6.09 2.77
N LEU A 154 4.66 6.07 3.45
CA LEU A 154 4.80 6.73 4.75
C LEU A 154 4.62 8.25 4.66
N LEU A 155 5.21 8.90 3.66
CA LEU A 155 5.06 10.33 3.45
C LEU A 155 3.61 10.72 3.17
N PHE A 156 2.94 10.00 2.26
CA PHE A 156 1.53 10.25 1.95
C PHE A 156 0.60 9.87 3.11
N GLY A 157 0.90 8.80 3.85
CA GLY A 157 0.18 8.39 5.05
C GLY A 157 0.26 9.45 6.15
N ALA A 158 1.44 9.99 6.42
CA ALA A 158 1.64 11.11 7.34
C ALA A 158 0.87 12.36 6.87
N TRP A 159 0.91 12.68 5.57
CA TRP A 159 0.17 13.81 5.03
C TRP A 159 -1.35 13.61 5.18
N LEU A 160 -1.87 12.41 4.93
CA LEU A 160 -3.28 12.08 5.16
C LEU A 160 -3.67 12.26 6.64
N PHE A 161 -2.82 11.88 7.59
CA PHE A 161 -3.05 12.11 9.02
C PHE A 161 -3.14 13.60 9.37
N THR A 162 -2.23 14.44 8.85
CA THR A 162 -2.26 15.89 9.12
C THR A 162 -3.54 16.54 8.60
N ARG A 163 -4.01 16.15 7.39
CA ARG A 163 -5.24 16.68 6.79
C ARG A 163 -6.49 16.22 7.52
N TRP A 164 -6.47 15.00 8.08
CA TRP A 164 -7.56 14.52 8.92
C TRP A 164 -7.67 15.33 10.21
N ASN A 165 -6.56 15.49 10.95
CA ASN A 165 -6.55 16.23 12.21
C ASN A 165 -7.03 17.69 12.02
N ALA A 166 -6.59 18.35 10.95
CA ALA A 166 -7.01 19.71 10.62
C ALA A 166 -8.50 19.85 10.24
N ALA A 167 -9.16 18.77 9.84
CA ALA A 167 -10.60 18.77 9.54
C ALA A 167 -11.48 18.46 10.76
N THR A 168 -10.88 17.98 11.85
CA THR A 168 -11.54 17.63 13.11
C THR A 168 -11.26 18.60 14.27
N ALA A 169 -10.26 19.48 14.11
CA ALA A 169 -9.95 20.60 15.02
C ALA A 169 -10.81 21.82 14.65
#